data_AF-A0A6L5EVE7-F1
#
_entry.id   AF-A0A6L5EVE7-F1
#
_cell.length_a   1.000
_cell.length_b   1.000
_cell.length_c   1.000
_cell.angle_alpha   90.00
_cell.angle_beta   90.00
_cell.angle_gamma   90.00
#
_symmetry.space_group_name_H-M   'P 1'
#
loop_
_entity.id
_entity.type
_entity.pdbx_description
1 polymer ?
#
loop_
_entity_poly.entity_id
_entity_poly.type
_entity_poly.pdbx_seq_one_letter_code
_entity_poly.pdbx_strand_id
1 'polypeptide(L)' 'MSEQDTPRPLLRVVRGTPDDDELAALTAVVVAAASSCGDEPPRRRRSMWGDPAAHHRRPLRPGPGAWRFSGLPR' A
#
# COMPACT_ATOMS: atom_id res chain seq x y z
N MET A 1 -33.42 -0.91 -32.70
CA MET A 1 -32.41 -1.98 -32.51
C MET A 1 -31.41 -1.44 -31.52
N SER A 2 -31.48 -1.86 -30.26
CA SER A 2 -30.60 -1.36 -29.20
C SER A 2 -29.21 -1.91 -29.39
N GLU A 3 -28.24 -1.02 -29.62
CA GLU A 3 -26.83 -1.33 -29.62
C GLU A 3 -26.43 -1.64 -28.18
N GLN A 4 -26.16 -2.91 -27.89
CA GLN A 4 -25.62 -3.32 -26.60
C GLN A 4 -24.12 -3.01 -26.61
N ASP A 5 -23.74 -1.91 -25.98
CA ASP A 5 -22.35 -1.57 -25.74
C ASP A 5 -21.76 -2.64 -24.81
N THR A 6 -20.97 -3.56 -25.38
CA THR A 6 -20.45 -4.71 -24.62
C THR A 6 -19.22 -4.23 -23.85
N PRO A 7 -19.26 -4.18 -22.51
CA PRO A 7 -18.14 -3.70 -21.73
C PRO A 7 -16.92 -4.60 -21.96
N ARG A 8 -15.75 -3.96 -22.08
CA ARG A 8 -14.50 -4.68 -22.33
C ARG A 8 -14.21 -5.66 -21.17
N PRO A 9 -13.86 -6.92 -21.44
CA PRO A 9 -13.65 -7.91 -20.39
C PRO A 9 -12.44 -7.54 -19.52
N LEU A 10 -12.58 -7.72 -18.20
CA LEU A 10 -11.52 -7.44 -17.21
C LEU A 10 -10.35 -8.43 -17.30
N LEU A 11 -10.63 -9.66 -17.75
CA LEU A 11 -9.65 -10.74 -17.91
C LEU A 11 -10.00 -11.53 -19.19
N ARG A 12 -8.98 -11.89 -19.98
CA ARG A 12 -9.15 -12.74 -21.17
C ARG A 12 -8.08 -13.83 -21.22
N VAL A 13 -8.51 -15.09 -21.33
CA VAL A 13 -7.62 -16.22 -21.59
C VAL A 13 -7.23 -16.19 -23.08
N VAL A 14 -5.94 -16.00 -23.36
CA VAL A 14 -5.43 -15.95 -24.75
C VAL A 14 -5.04 -17.33 -25.27
N ARG A 15 -4.66 -18.24 -24.37
CA ARG A 15 -4.24 -19.61 -24.69
C ARG A 15 -4.54 -20.54 -23.51
N GLY A 16 -4.84 -21.80 -23.82
CA GLY A 16 -5.18 -22.83 -22.84
C GLY A 16 -6.69 -22.99 -22.67
N THR A 17 -7.09 -24.11 -22.08
CA THR A 17 -8.48 -24.43 -21.74
C THR A 17 -8.54 -24.74 -20.25
N PRO A 18 -8.53 -23.71 -19.39
CA PRO A 18 -8.58 -23.93 -17.96
C PRO A 18 -9.88 -24.63 -17.59
N ASP A 19 -9.83 -25.49 -16.59
CA ASP A 19 -11.06 -25.99 -15.96
C ASP A 19 -11.69 -24.91 -15.05
N ASP A 20 -12.87 -25.24 -14.51
CA ASP A 20 -13.64 -24.29 -13.69
C ASP A 20 -12.89 -23.90 -12.41
N ASP A 21 -12.12 -24.82 -11.83
CA ASP A 21 -11.37 -24.60 -10.59
C ASP A 21 -10.16 -23.69 -10.86
N GLU A 22 -9.43 -23.92 -11.95
CA GLU A 22 -8.32 -23.09 -12.41
C GLU A 22 -8.79 -21.67 -12.75
N LEU A 23 -9.93 -21.53 -13.42
CA LEU A 23 -10.50 -20.22 -13.76
C LEU A 23 -10.94 -19.46 -12.50
N ALA A 24 -11.55 -20.16 -11.54
CA ALA A 24 -11.95 -19.58 -10.26
C ALA A 24 -10.71 -19.11 -9.46
N ALA A 25 -9.67 -19.93 -9.39
CA ALA A 25 -8.42 -19.58 -8.72
C ALA A 25 -7.77 -18.34 -9.34
N LEU A 26 -7.68 -18.27 -10.67
CA LEU A 26 -7.12 -17.11 -11.36
C LEU A 26 -7.93 -15.84 -11.08
N THR A 27 -9.25 -15.95 -11.12
CA THR A 27 -10.16 -14.83 -10.82
C THR A 27 -9.98 -14.33 -9.39
N ALA A 28 -9.90 -15.25 -8.42
CA ALA A 28 -9.69 -14.91 -7.01
C ALA A 28 -8.38 -14.14 -6.79
N VAL A 29 -7.29 -14.57 -7.44
CA VAL A 29 -5.99 -13.87 -7.36
C VAL A 29 -6.06 -12.47 -7.97
N VAL A 30 -6.72 -12.32 -9.13
CA VAL A 30 -6.88 -11.00 -9.78
C VAL A 30 -7.68 -10.05 -8.89
N VAL A 31 -8.78 -10.53 -8.29
CA VAL A 31 -9.59 -9.74 -7.34
C VAL A 31 -8.77 -9.35 -6.12
N ALA A 32 -8.05 -10.30 -5.51
CA ALA A 32 -7.21 -10.04 -4.35
C ALA A 32 -6.10 -9.02 -4.64
N ALA A 33 -5.44 -9.13 -5.80
CA ALA A 33 -4.42 -8.18 -6.24
C ALA A 33 -5.00 -6.77 -6.43
N ALA A 34 -6.18 -6.66 -7.05
CA ALA A 34 -6.87 -5.38 -7.20
C ALA A 34 -7.24 -4.75 -5.85
N SER A 35 -7.69 -5.56 -4.88
CA SER A 35 -8.00 -5.09 -3.52
C SER A 35 -6.77 -4.71 -2.70
N SER A 36 -5.59 -5.25 -3.03
CA SER A 36 -4.34 -4.95 -2.32
C SER A 36 -3.79 -3.54 -2.60
N CYS A 37 -4.33 -2.84 -3.61
CA CYS A 37 -4.03 -1.44 -3.87
C CYS A 37 -4.81 -0.50 -2.91
N GLY A 38 -4.90 -0.86 -1.64
CA GLY A 38 -5.29 0.07 -0.60
C GLY A 38 -4.15 1.06 -0.34
N ASP A 39 -4.48 2.29 0.05
CA ASP A 39 -3.49 3.27 0.50
C ASP A 39 -2.57 2.63 1.54
N GLU A 40 -1.25 2.69 1.30
CA GLU A 40 -0.26 2.31 2.31
C GLU A 40 -0.59 3.09 3.58
N PRO A 41 -0.87 2.42 4.71
CA PRO A 41 -1.20 3.12 5.93
C PRO A 41 -0.10 4.14 6.22
N PRO A 42 -0.45 5.38 6.61
CA PRO A 42 0.54 6.42 6.82
C PRO A 42 1.60 5.88 7.76
N ARG A 43 2.87 5.87 7.31
CA ARG A 43 3.99 5.31 8.07
C ARG A 43 3.89 5.82 9.50
N ARG A 44 3.66 4.90 10.45
CA ARG A 44 3.52 5.26 11.85
C ARG A 44 4.78 6.02 12.26
N ARG A 45 4.62 7.29 12.61
CA ARG A 45 5.73 8.10 13.11
C ARG A 45 6.27 7.42 14.36
N ARG A 46 7.57 7.11 14.37
CA ARG A 46 8.23 6.60 15.58
C ARG A 46 8.08 7.63 16.69
N SER A 47 7.89 7.14 17.92
CA SER A 47 7.91 8.00 19.10
C SER A 47 9.29 8.63 19.23
N MET A 48 9.35 9.95 19.31
CA MET A 48 10.61 10.67 19.53
C MET A 48 11.11 10.58 20.98
N TRP A 49 10.24 10.20 21.94
CA TRP A 49 10.62 10.01 23.34
C TRP A 49 11.60 8.86 23.57
N GLY A 50 11.62 7.87 22.66
CA GLY A 50 12.48 6.68 22.77
C GLY A 50 13.43 6.53 21.58
N ASP A 51 13.76 7.62 20.88
CA ASP A 51 14.70 7.57 19.77
C ASP A 51 16.14 7.40 20.31
N PRO A 52 16.83 6.27 20.03
CA PRO A 52 18.21 6.07 20.49
C PRO A 52 19.17 7.15 20.01
N ALA A 53 18.86 7.84 18.91
CA ALA A 53 19.65 8.96 18.43
C ALA A 53 19.66 10.16 19.40
N ALA A 54 18.69 10.25 20.32
CA ALA A 54 18.63 11.28 21.36
C ALA A 54 19.73 11.08 22.43
N HIS A 55 20.15 9.84 22.68
CA HIS A 55 21.20 9.49 23.65
C HIS A 55 22.60 9.95 23.20
N HIS A 56 22.73 10.41 21.96
CA HIS A 56 23.98 10.90 21.40
C HIS A 56 23.85 12.38 21.04
N ARG A 57 24.92 13.16 21.24
CA ARG A 57 24.94 14.56 20.78
C ARG A 57 24.89 14.59 19.25
N ARG A 58 23.78 15.07 18.70
CA ARG A 58 23.59 15.25 17.26
C ARG A 58 23.01 16.64 16.96
N PRO A 59 23.38 17.25 15.82
CA PRO A 59 22.75 18.49 15.37
C PRO A 59 21.24 18.31 15.14
N LEU A 60 20.45 19.32 15.50
CA LEU A 60 19.03 19.38 15.16
C LEU A 60 18.88 19.50 13.64
N ARG A 61 18.02 18.66 13.04
CA ARG A 61 17.72 18.69 11.61
C ARG A 61 16.32 19.29 11.38
N PRO A 62 16.16 20.22 10.43
CA PRO A 62 14.85 20.70 10.03
C PRO A 62 13.97 19.55 9.52
N GLY A 63 12.69 19.56 9.87
CA GLY A 63 11.74 18.56 9.42
C GLY A 63 10.39 18.66 10.12
N PRO A 64 9.40 17.88 9.66
CA PRO A 64 8.06 17.90 10.24
C PRO A 64 8.09 17.58 11.73
N GLY A 65 7.62 18.52 12.56
CA GLY A 65 7.59 18.37 14.01
C GLY A 65 8.91 18.65 14.74
N ALA A 66 10.00 18.97 14.04
CA ALA A 66 11.33 19.14 14.64
C ALA A 66 11.37 20.22 15.76
N TRP A 67 10.64 21.32 15.60
CA TRP A 67 10.51 22.37 16.64
C TRP A 67 9.80 21.87 17.91
N ARG A 68 8.80 20.99 17.78
CA ARG A 68 8.12 20.40 18.94
C ARG A 68 9.01 19.43 19.71
N PHE A 69 9.92 18.74 19.01
CA PHE A 69 10.80 17.74 19.62
C PHE A 69 12.15 18.31 20.10
N SER A 70 12.47 19.57 19.78
CA SER A 70 13.75 20.17 20.19
C SER A 70 13.90 20.38 21.71
N GLY A 71 12.79 20.34 22.46
CA GLY A 71 12.76 20.47 23.92
C GLY A 71 12.71 19.16 24.69
N LEU A 72 12.77 18.00 24.02
CA LEU A 72 12.80 16.71 24.72
C LEU A 72 14.13 16.53 25.48
N PRO A 73 14.11 15.83 26.64
CA PRO A 73 15.33 15.46 27.34
C PRO A 73 16.23 14.58 26.45
N ARG A 74 17.55 14.73 26.58
CA ARG A 74 18.56 13.91 25.89
C ARG A 74 19.09 12.83 26.82
#